data_AF-A0A534JAM3-F1
#
_entry.id   AF-A0A534JAM3-F1
#
_cell.length_a   1.000
_cell.length_b   1.000
_cell.length_c   1.000
_cell.angle_alpha   90.00
_cell.angle_beta   90.00
_cell.angle_gamma   90.00
#
_symmetry.space_group_name_H-M   'P 1'
#
loop_
_entity.id
_entity.type
_entity.pdbx_description
1 polymer ?
#
loop_
_entity_poly.entity_id
_entity_poly.type
_entity_poly.pdbx_seq_one_letter_code
_entity_poly.pdbx_strand_id
1 'polypeptide(L)'
;MSQLAGFYNGAVGLDYDVANTVSIYDISEAGNTVTVVTNSPLDLNLQVGATVLIAGGTDLPAGYKGNATVTAVNVPNAFFPPSFAFRYTAGTSALAEVTESPTATASFPRAIDGHVDPRQIMDVGVMNGNLPAPLMAIDEDDEFFLTLTNVGMIMRPDLFEQHTVHFHGYPNASAFYDGVPDASVAINIAASFTYYYLAPDAGTYFWHCHITPPEHLQMGMVGQLYVRPRQNRVAAGTSLYTARTAQNGDLRTACVSATDILCSNPLPAVNTAVNRAASGNYAYNDGDGSTYYDVEYPIQMHGFDPNFHFVGMTFNPEGFADMKDKYFLLNGRSYPDTVTAGPLQTQSADGVYHFSQPLSTIIDIPVGKRALLRISDLNVSEYHTLASLGVPMTVIGYNAKLLRDQSGNNLYYATNSITLGGGESLDVILDTCVTRATPADPSSSCTTPIPVGTYYLYTPNLDHLSNDAENFGGQMTEVRVH
;
A
#
# COMPACT_ATOMS: atom_id res chain seq x y z
N MET A 1 2.00 -23.73 6.72
CA MET A 1 2.07 -22.38 7.32
C MET A 1 3.49 -21.89 7.10
N SER A 2 3.69 -21.28 5.94
CA SER A 2 4.98 -21.08 5.28
C SER A 2 5.50 -19.66 5.52
N GLN A 3 6.65 -19.36 4.92
CA GLN A 3 7.47 -18.14 4.93
C GLN A 3 6.77 -16.78 4.62
N LEU A 4 5.46 -16.67 4.81
CA LEU A 4 4.62 -15.48 4.62
C LEU A 4 4.99 -14.31 5.55
N ALA A 5 5.67 -14.57 6.68
CA ALA A 5 6.13 -13.52 7.59
C ALA A 5 7.30 -12.66 7.04
N GLY A 6 7.94 -13.06 5.93
CA GLY A 6 9.02 -12.26 5.32
C GLY A 6 8.55 -11.15 4.37
N PHE A 7 7.28 -11.20 3.92
CA PHE A 7 6.81 -10.42 2.75
C PHE A 7 5.34 -9.97 2.82
N TYR A 8 4.67 -10.06 3.98
CA TYR A 8 3.26 -9.63 4.07
C TYR A 8 3.15 -8.11 3.87
N ASN A 9 2.59 -7.70 2.73
CA ASN A 9 2.38 -6.29 2.35
C ASN A 9 0.96 -5.78 2.67
N GLY A 10 0.15 -6.57 3.37
CA GLY A 10 -1.26 -6.26 3.64
C GLY A 10 -2.24 -6.86 2.64
N ALA A 11 -1.85 -7.09 1.39
CA ALA A 11 -2.80 -7.38 0.33
C ALA A 11 -3.16 -8.87 0.24
N VAL A 12 -4.45 -9.14 -0.01
CA VAL A 12 -4.93 -10.43 -0.53
C VAL A 12 -5.25 -10.22 -2.00
N GLY A 13 -4.42 -10.73 -2.91
CA GLY A 13 -4.68 -10.58 -4.34
C GLY A 13 -3.45 -10.56 -5.24
N LEU A 14 -3.69 -10.12 -6.48
CA LEU A 14 -2.78 -10.14 -7.63
C LEU A 14 -1.66 -9.11 -7.51
N ASP A 15 -0.70 -9.32 -6.62
CA ASP A 15 0.60 -8.68 -6.80
C ASP A 15 1.37 -9.45 -7.89
N TYR A 16 1.85 -8.76 -8.92
CA TYR A 16 2.63 -9.35 -10.02
C TYR A 16 3.89 -10.04 -9.51
N ASP A 17 4.44 -9.55 -8.39
CA ASP A 17 5.64 -10.08 -7.77
C ASP A 17 5.36 -11.26 -6.80
N VAL A 18 4.08 -11.60 -6.56
CA VAL A 18 3.68 -12.72 -5.70
C VAL A 18 3.19 -13.90 -6.55
N ALA A 19 4.03 -14.94 -6.64
CA ALA A 19 3.72 -16.13 -7.42
C ALA A 19 2.41 -16.81 -6.97
N ASN A 20 1.58 -17.19 -7.95
CA ASN A 20 0.40 -18.03 -7.77
C ASN A 20 0.84 -19.37 -7.20
N THR A 21 0.58 -19.62 -5.92
CA THR A 21 0.94 -20.88 -5.26
C THR A 21 -0.32 -21.66 -4.92
N VAL A 22 -0.44 -22.85 -5.50
CA VAL A 22 -1.57 -23.77 -5.32
C VAL A 22 -1.09 -25.09 -4.72
N SER A 23 -1.94 -25.74 -3.93
CA SER A 23 -1.59 -27.04 -3.36
C SER A 23 -1.79 -28.14 -4.40
N ILE A 24 -0.87 -29.09 -4.43
CA ILE A 24 -0.95 -30.26 -5.30
C ILE A 24 -1.82 -31.30 -4.61
N TYR A 25 -2.93 -31.65 -5.26
CA TYR A 25 -3.80 -32.73 -4.83
C TYR A 25 -3.28 -34.08 -5.31
N ASP A 26 -2.81 -34.17 -6.55
CA ASP A 26 -2.24 -35.39 -7.11
C ASP A 26 -1.10 -35.05 -8.07
N ILE A 27 -0.05 -35.86 -8.04
CA ILE A 27 1.01 -35.81 -9.05
C ILE A 27 1.40 -37.22 -9.46
N SER A 28 1.22 -37.49 -10.74
CA SER A 28 1.39 -38.81 -11.35
C SER A 28 2.08 -38.70 -12.71
N GLU A 29 2.66 -39.79 -13.18
CA GLU A 29 3.37 -39.82 -14.45
C GLU A 29 2.91 -40.96 -15.37
N ALA A 30 2.99 -40.70 -16.67
CA ALA A 30 2.88 -41.68 -17.72
C ALA A 30 4.10 -41.53 -18.65
N GLY A 31 5.12 -42.37 -18.46
CA GLY A 31 6.42 -42.19 -19.10
C GLY A 31 7.13 -40.95 -18.54
N ASN A 32 7.50 -40.01 -19.40
CA ASN A 32 8.07 -38.72 -18.96
C ASN A 32 7.02 -37.62 -18.81
N THR A 33 5.74 -37.91 -19.11
CA THR A 33 4.65 -36.93 -18.99
C THR A 33 4.15 -36.94 -17.56
N VAL A 34 4.39 -35.86 -16.83
CA VAL A 34 3.85 -35.68 -15.49
C VAL A 34 2.54 -34.92 -15.59
N THR A 35 1.49 -35.44 -14.96
CA THR A 35 0.21 -34.74 -14.75
C THR A 35 0.15 -34.29 -13.30
N VAL A 36 -0.10 -33.01 -13.10
CA VAL A 36 -0.27 -32.42 -11.78
C VAL A 36 -1.71 -31.95 -11.68
N VAL A 37 -2.41 -32.41 -10.66
CA VAL A 37 -3.76 -31.99 -10.31
C VAL A 37 -3.69 -31.16 -9.04
N THR A 38 -4.28 -29.98 -9.06
CA THR A 38 -4.26 -29.03 -7.94
C THR A 38 -5.61 -28.97 -7.26
N ASN A 39 -5.68 -28.37 -6.06
CA ASN A 39 -6.94 -28.11 -5.35
C ASN A 39 -7.65 -26.82 -5.81
N SER A 40 -7.21 -26.26 -6.93
CA SER A 40 -7.61 -24.96 -7.45
C SER A 40 -7.61 -24.99 -8.99
N PRO A 41 -8.54 -24.29 -9.68
CA PRO A 41 -8.46 -24.08 -11.11
C PRO A 41 -7.18 -23.30 -11.47
N LEU A 42 -6.64 -23.60 -12.66
CA LEU A 42 -5.39 -23.06 -13.22
C LEU A 42 -5.63 -22.28 -14.52
N ASP A 43 -6.80 -22.42 -15.11
CA ASP A 43 -7.17 -22.03 -16.48
C ASP A 43 -7.15 -20.52 -16.74
N LEU A 44 -7.24 -19.72 -15.68
CA LEU A 44 -7.14 -18.25 -15.75
C LEU A 44 -5.72 -17.73 -15.45
N ASN A 45 -4.81 -18.58 -14.96
CA ASN A 45 -3.54 -18.12 -14.38
C ASN A 45 -2.29 -18.83 -14.91
N LEU A 46 -2.45 -19.98 -15.59
CA LEU A 46 -1.34 -20.78 -16.09
C LEU A 46 -1.46 -20.97 -17.60
N GLN A 47 -0.37 -20.71 -18.32
CA GLN A 47 -0.31 -20.86 -19.77
C GLN A 47 0.72 -21.93 -20.17
N VAL A 48 0.53 -22.51 -21.35
CA VAL A 48 1.55 -23.39 -21.95
C VAL A 48 2.83 -22.58 -22.18
N GLY A 49 3.97 -23.14 -21.79
CA GLY A 49 5.27 -22.47 -21.82
C GLY A 49 5.63 -21.73 -20.53
N ALA A 50 4.69 -21.57 -19.58
CA ALA A 50 5.00 -20.98 -18.28
C ALA A 50 5.96 -21.87 -17.47
N THR A 51 6.77 -21.25 -16.61
CA THR A 51 7.60 -21.97 -15.64
C THR A 51 6.84 -22.12 -14.33
N VAL A 52 6.73 -23.34 -13.84
CA VAL A 52 6.14 -23.70 -12.54
C VAL A 52 7.24 -24.26 -11.65
N LEU A 53 7.36 -23.73 -10.44
CA LEU A 53 8.16 -24.29 -9.36
C LEU A 53 7.32 -25.29 -8.57
N ILE A 54 7.70 -26.57 -8.59
CA ILE A 54 7.14 -27.59 -7.70
C ILE A 54 8.01 -27.69 -6.45
N ALA A 55 7.42 -27.47 -5.28
CA ALA A 55 8.13 -27.41 -4.01
C ALA A 55 7.30 -28.01 -2.86
N GLY A 56 7.89 -28.05 -1.67
CA GLY A 56 7.26 -28.65 -0.49
C GLY A 56 7.25 -30.18 -0.53
N GLY A 57 6.28 -30.80 0.14
CA GLY A 57 6.02 -32.25 0.14
C GLY A 57 7.21 -33.09 0.56
N THR A 58 7.35 -33.46 1.83
CA THR A 58 8.40 -34.42 2.25
C THR A 58 8.24 -35.80 1.61
N ASP A 59 7.03 -36.08 1.15
CA ASP A 59 6.55 -37.25 0.42
C ASP A 59 6.79 -37.17 -1.10
N LEU A 60 7.03 -35.98 -1.67
CA LEU A 60 7.33 -35.84 -3.09
C LEU A 60 8.74 -36.36 -3.44
N PRO A 61 8.87 -37.30 -4.39
CA PRO A 61 10.15 -37.65 -4.99
C PRO A 61 10.93 -36.42 -5.46
N ALA A 62 12.25 -36.41 -5.24
CA ALA A 62 13.10 -35.27 -5.61
C ALA A 62 13.04 -34.92 -7.11
N GLY A 63 12.75 -35.91 -7.97
CA GLY A 63 12.62 -35.71 -9.42
C GLY A 63 11.38 -34.92 -9.84
N TYR A 64 10.36 -34.77 -8.98
CA TYR A 64 9.25 -33.86 -9.23
C TYR A 64 9.52 -32.42 -8.78
N LYS A 65 10.55 -32.18 -7.95
CA LYS A 65 10.80 -30.86 -7.36
C LYS A 65 11.66 -30.00 -8.27
N GLY A 66 11.41 -28.70 -8.23
CA GLY A 66 12.13 -27.69 -9.00
C GLY A 66 11.28 -27.08 -10.11
N ASN A 67 11.95 -26.36 -11.01
CA ASN A 67 11.29 -25.65 -12.09
C ASN A 67 10.95 -26.61 -13.24
N ALA A 68 9.72 -26.53 -13.72
CA ALA A 68 9.20 -27.27 -14.85
C ALA A 68 8.50 -26.33 -15.84
N THR A 69 8.63 -26.61 -17.13
CA THR A 69 7.91 -25.87 -18.17
C THR A 69 6.60 -26.57 -18.50
N VAL A 70 5.49 -25.83 -18.41
CA VAL A 70 4.16 -26.37 -18.67
C VAL A 70 3.99 -26.69 -20.14
N THR A 71 3.59 -27.92 -20.44
CA THR A 71 3.35 -28.42 -21.80
C THR A 71 1.87 -28.46 -22.16
N ALA A 72 0.97 -28.54 -21.17
CA ALA A 72 -0.47 -28.47 -21.38
C ALA A 72 -1.18 -27.97 -20.12
N VAL A 73 -2.30 -27.28 -20.31
CA VAL A 73 -3.26 -26.87 -19.26
C VAL A 73 -4.64 -27.42 -19.63
N ASN A 74 -5.62 -27.34 -18.73
CA ASN A 74 -6.97 -27.88 -18.95
C ASN A 74 -6.98 -29.39 -19.20
N VAL A 75 -6.20 -30.14 -18.42
CA VAL A 75 -5.99 -31.58 -18.63
C VAL A 75 -7.10 -32.40 -17.98
N PRO A 76 -7.83 -33.26 -18.73
CA PRO A 76 -8.79 -34.17 -18.13
C PRO A 76 -8.14 -35.10 -17.11
N ASN A 77 -8.76 -35.20 -15.93
CA ASN A 77 -8.32 -36.04 -14.83
C ASN A 77 -9.54 -36.64 -14.12
N ALA A 78 -9.31 -37.57 -13.19
CA ALA A 78 -10.38 -38.33 -12.54
C ALA A 78 -11.03 -37.62 -11.34
N PHE A 79 -10.42 -36.55 -10.82
CA PHE A 79 -10.75 -35.98 -9.52
C PHE A 79 -11.51 -34.66 -9.64
N PHE A 80 -11.08 -33.78 -10.55
CA PHE A 80 -11.56 -32.41 -10.69
C PHE A 80 -11.83 -32.06 -12.16
N PRO A 81 -12.55 -30.95 -12.44
CA PRO A 81 -12.67 -30.43 -13.78
C PRO A 81 -11.31 -30.24 -14.46
N PRO A 82 -11.23 -30.31 -15.81
CA PRO A 82 -9.96 -30.21 -16.53
C PRO A 82 -9.13 -28.97 -16.17
N SER A 83 -9.77 -27.86 -15.80
CA SER A 83 -9.12 -26.62 -15.38
C SER A 83 -8.20 -26.76 -14.18
N PHE A 84 -8.27 -27.85 -13.40
CA PHE A 84 -7.46 -28.08 -12.20
C PHE A 84 -6.17 -28.83 -12.48
N ALA A 85 -5.87 -29.16 -13.74
CA ALA A 85 -4.70 -29.97 -14.06
C ALA A 85 -3.88 -29.42 -15.21
N PHE A 86 -2.57 -29.58 -15.08
CA PHE A 86 -1.58 -29.26 -16.09
C PHE A 86 -0.59 -30.41 -16.27
N ARG A 87 0.18 -30.35 -17.35
CA ARG A 87 1.26 -31.31 -17.63
C ARG A 87 2.59 -30.61 -17.86
N TYR A 88 3.66 -31.32 -17.55
CA TYR A 88 5.01 -30.99 -17.97
C TYR A 88 5.78 -32.26 -18.32
N THR A 89 6.95 -32.11 -18.93
CA THR A 89 7.86 -33.25 -19.20
C THR A 89 8.96 -33.28 -18.14
N ALA A 90 9.05 -34.37 -17.37
CA ALA A 90 10.10 -34.56 -16.38
C ALA A 90 11.40 -35.08 -17.02
N GLY A 91 12.54 -34.70 -16.43
CA GLY A 91 13.86 -35.22 -16.81
C GLY A 91 14.14 -36.64 -16.28
N THR A 92 13.34 -37.09 -15.31
CA THR A 92 13.38 -38.42 -14.70
C THR A 92 12.01 -39.07 -14.81
N SER A 93 11.97 -40.37 -15.08
CA SER A 93 10.74 -41.18 -15.10
C SER A 93 10.81 -42.33 -14.09
N ALA A 94 9.73 -43.08 -13.98
CA ALA A 94 9.46 -44.08 -12.94
C ALA A 94 9.39 -43.51 -11.52
N LEU A 95 8.92 -42.26 -11.36
CA LEU A 95 8.65 -41.67 -10.05
C LEU A 95 7.32 -42.18 -9.49
N ALA A 96 7.27 -42.37 -8.16
CA ALA A 96 6.05 -42.82 -7.49
C ALA A 96 5.00 -41.70 -7.49
N GLU A 97 3.76 -42.06 -7.84
CA GLU A 97 2.59 -41.19 -7.69
C GLU A 97 2.43 -40.76 -6.23
N VAL A 98 2.08 -39.49 -6.05
CA VAL A 98 1.77 -38.92 -4.73
C VAL A 98 0.38 -38.32 -4.78
N THR A 99 -0.51 -38.98 -4.07
CA THR A 99 -1.90 -38.56 -3.88
C THR A 99 -2.04 -37.89 -2.52
N GLU A 100 -2.71 -36.73 -2.49
CA GLU A 100 -3.04 -35.93 -1.31
C GLU A 100 -1.84 -35.53 -0.44
N SER A 101 -0.86 -34.83 -1.03
CA SER A 101 0.22 -34.25 -0.22
C SER A 101 -0.26 -32.99 0.52
N PRO A 102 -0.15 -32.94 1.87
CA PRO A 102 -0.62 -31.79 2.64
C PRO A 102 0.29 -30.55 2.53
N THR A 103 1.45 -30.68 1.87
CA THR A 103 2.47 -29.63 1.83
C THR A 103 3.09 -29.41 0.46
N ALA A 104 2.73 -30.21 -0.54
CA ALA A 104 3.20 -30.03 -1.91
C ALA A 104 2.52 -28.83 -2.57
N THR A 105 3.30 -28.01 -3.27
CA THR A 105 2.80 -26.82 -3.94
C THR A 105 3.36 -26.68 -5.34
N ALA A 106 2.54 -26.16 -6.25
CA ALA A 106 2.96 -25.65 -7.55
C ALA A 106 2.87 -24.11 -7.52
N SER A 107 3.96 -23.44 -7.84
CA SER A 107 4.08 -21.97 -7.82
C SER A 107 4.46 -21.43 -9.19
N PHE A 108 3.77 -20.42 -9.71
CA PHE A 108 4.03 -19.86 -11.04
C PHE A 108 3.70 -18.36 -11.12
N PRO A 109 4.29 -17.62 -12.08
CA PRO A 109 3.95 -16.21 -12.28
C PRO A 109 2.45 -16.03 -12.55
N ARG A 110 1.82 -15.00 -11.97
CA ARG A 110 0.42 -14.67 -12.26
C ARG A 110 0.30 -14.07 -13.66
N ALA A 111 -0.74 -14.45 -14.40
CA ALA A 111 -1.15 -13.70 -15.60
C ALA A 111 -1.96 -12.48 -15.15
N ILE A 112 -1.60 -11.27 -15.61
CA ILE A 112 -2.41 -10.06 -15.39
C ILE A 112 -3.49 -10.03 -16.47
N ASP A 113 -4.57 -10.78 -16.27
CA ASP A 113 -5.71 -10.83 -17.18
C ASP A 113 -6.99 -10.24 -16.56
N GLY A 114 -6.88 -9.70 -15.34
CA GLY A 114 -7.98 -9.11 -14.58
C GLY A 114 -8.84 -10.12 -13.81
N HIS A 115 -8.54 -11.42 -13.84
CA HIS A 115 -9.27 -12.43 -13.08
C HIS A 115 -8.61 -12.70 -11.71
N VAL A 116 -9.43 -12.66 -10.66
CA VAL A 116 -9.06 -13.07 -9.29
C VAL A 116 -9.84 -14.34 -8.93
N ASP A 117 -9.18 -15.32 -8.30
CA ASP A 117 -9.87 -16.50 -7.74
C ASP A 117 -10.70 -16.07 -6.52
N PRO A 118 -12.05 -16.11 -6.61
CA PRO A 118 -12.90 -15.65 -5.53
C PRO A 118 -12.74 -16.49 -4.26
N ARG A 119 -12.27 -17.75 -4.33
CA ARG A 119 -12.04 -18.55 -3.11
C ARG A 119 -10.90 -18.01 -2.27
N GLN A 120 -9.79 -17.61 -2.88
CA GLN A 120 -8.69 -16.99 -2.12
C GLN A 120 -9.16 -15.70 -1.44
N ILE A 121 -9.99 -14.92 -2.12
CA ILE A 121 -10.55 -13.69 -1.58
C ILE A 121 -11.52 -13.98 -0.42
N MET A 122 -12.43 -14.94 -0.57
CA MET A 122 -13.39 -15.30 0.48
C MET A 122 -12.72 -16.01 1.66
N ASP A 123 -11.82 -16.97 1.42
CA ASP A 123 -11.20 -17.80 2.45
C ASP A 123 -10.15 -17.03 3.25
N VAL A 124 -9.34 -16.20 2.57
CA VAL A 124 -8.27 -15.41 3.21
C VAL A 124 -8.80 -14.04 3.63
N GLY A 125 -9.52 -13.34 2.74
CA GLY A 125 -9.94 -11.96 2.96
C GLY A 125 -10.92 -11.78 4.11
N VAL A 126 -11.75 -12.79 4.41
CA VAL A 126 -12.75 -12.69 5.50
C VAL A 126 -12.15 -12.57 6.90
N MET A 127 -10.90 -13.02 7.07
CA MET A 127 -10.16 -12.90 8.34
C MET A 127 -9.03 -11.87 8.27
N ASN A 128 -8.85 -11.20 7.12
CA ASN A 128 -7.71 -10.34 6.85
C ASN A 128 -8.07 -8.85 6.94
N GLY A 129 -8.66 -8.45 8.07
CA GLY A 129 -8.92 -7.04 8.38
C GLY A 129 -7.60 -6.32 8.70
N ASN A 130 -7.31 -5.23 7.99
CA ASN A 130 -6.09 -4.44 8.19
C ASN A 130 -6.42 -2.99 8.53
N LEU A 131 -5.66 -2.44 9.48
CA LEU A 131 -5.68 -1.04 9.84
C LEU A 131 -4.24 -0.51 9.88
N PRO A 132 -3.86 0.42 8.99
CA PRO A 132 -4.58 0.82 7.79
C PRO A 132 -4.71 -0.35 6.83
N ALA A 133 -5.63 -0.23 5.88
CA ALA A 133 -5.67 -1.13 4.74
C ALA A 133 -4.35 -1.10 3.96
N PRO A 134 -4.09 -2.11 3.12
CA PRO A 134 -2.82 -2.25 2.41
C PRO A 134 -2.49 -1.01 1.59
N LEU A 135 -1.21 -0.62 1.60
CA LEU A 135 -0.75 0.56 0.89
C LEU A 135 -0.93 0.39 -0.62
N MET A 136 -1.53 1.39 -1.26
CA MET A 136 -1.51 1.54 -2.71
C MET A 136 -0.49 2.61 -3.12
N ALA A 137 0.46 2.23 -3.98
CA ALA A 137 1.48 3.11 -4.52
C ALA A 137 1.58 2.88 -6.02
N ILE A 138 1.20 3.89 -6.81
CA ILE A 138 1.15 3.82 -8.28
C ILE A 138 2.00 4.93 -8.89
N ASP A 139 2.38 4.84 -10.17
CA ASP A 139 3.10 5.92 -10.85
C ASP A 139 2.12 6.84 -11.60
N GLU A 140 2.46 8.13 -11.74
CA GLU A 140 1.70 9.07 -12.58
C GLU A 140 1.44 8.43 -13.96
N ASP A 141 0.21 8.63 -14.46
CA ASP A 141 -0.29 8.13 -15.76
C ASP A 141 -0.52 6.61 -15.90
N ASP A 142 -0.32 5.83 -14.83
CA ASP A 142 -0.68 4.42 -14.85
C ASP A 142 -2.21 4.25 -14.93
N GLU A 143 -2.66 3.25 -15.69
CA GLU A 143 -4.03 2.75 -15.62
C GLU A 143 -4.12 1.72 -14.49
N PHE A 144 -5.04 1.93 -13.56
CA PHE A 144 -5.20 1.11 -12.37
C PHE A 144 -6.62 0.55 -12.27
N PHE A 145 -6.71 -0.78 -12.19
CA PHE A 145 -7.96 -1.50 -12.00
C PHE A 145 -7.98 -2.10 -10.59
N LEU A 146 -8.96 -1.69 -9.79
CA LEU A 146 -9.12 -2.17 -8.41
C LEU A 146 -10.44 -2.91 -8.28
N THR A 147 -10.38 -4.20 -7.95
CA THR A 147 -11.59 -4.98 -7.64
C THR A 147 -11.84 -4.99 -6.14
N LEU A 148 -12.97 -4.41 -5.72
CA LEU A 148 -13.52 -4.60 -4.39
C LEU A 148 -14.43 -5.83 -4.39
N THR A 149 -14.12 -6.80 -3.54
CA THR A 149 -15.02 -7.90 -3.20
C THR A 149 -15.50 -7.73 -1.77
N ASN A 150 -16.81 -7.61 -1.58
CA ASN A 150 -17.38 -7.55 -0.23
C ASN A 150 -17.60 -8.98 0.28
N VAL A 151 -16.72 -9.45 1.16
CA VAL A 151 -16.73 -10.81 1.70
C VAL A 151 -17.71 -11.00 2.87
N GLY A 152 -18.22 -9.91 3.45
CA GLY A 152 -19.00 -9.92 4.69
C GLY A 152 -18.18 -10.39 5.91
N MET A 153 -18.85 -10.55 7.06
CA MET A 153 -18.22 -11.05 8.28
C MET A 153 -18.80 -12.41 8.68
N ILE A 154 -17.98 -13.46 8.75
CA ILE A 154 -18.44 -14.80 9.19
C ILE A 154 -18.96 -14.77 10.63
N MET A 155 -18.33 -13.98 11.50
CA MET A 155 -18.68 -13.91 12.92
C MET A 155 -19.93 -13.08 13.21
N ARG A 156 -20.34 -12.26 12.23
CA ARG A 156 -21.51 -11.39 12.29
C ARG A 156 -22.26 -11.46 10.96
N PRO A 157 -22.84 -12.64 10.64
CA PRO A 157 -23.53 -12.84 9.38
C PRO A 157 -24.83 -12.03 9.29
N ASP A 158 -25.23 -11.36 10.37
CA ASP A 158 -26.36 -10.43 10.45
C ASP A 158 -26.03 -9.00 10.00
N LEU A 159 -24.74 -8.66 9.81
CA LEU A 159 -24.31 -7.40 9.22
C LEU A 159 -24.29 -7.53 7.69
N PHE A 160 -25.27 -6.92 7.03
CA PHE A 160 -25.45 -6.99 5.57
C PHE A 160 -25.07 -5.69 4.85
N GLU A 161 -24.07 -4.99 5.37
CA GLU A 161 -23.72 -3.67 4.86
C GLU A 161 -23.00 -3.74 3.52
N GLN A 162 -23.26 -2.73 2.72
CA GLN A 162 -22.53 -2.50 1.49
C GLN A 162 -21.22 -1.77 1.82
N HIS A 163 -20.26 -1.85 0.92
CA HIS A 163 -19.03 -1.09 1.02
C HIS A 163 -18.64 -0.48 -0.33
N THR A 164 -17.79 0.54 -0.29
CA THR A 164 -17.22 1.21 -1.47
C THR A 164 -15.75 1.52 -1.26
N VAL A 165 -15.07 1.92 -2.34
CA VAL A 165 -13.74 2.52 -2.29
C VAL A 165 -13.84 3.93 -2.88
N HIS A 166 -13.67 4.94 -2.03
CA HIS A 166 -13.58 6.35 -2.42
C HIS A 166 -12.14 6.84 -2.27
N PHE A 167 -11.56 7.38 -3.35
CA PHE A 167 -10.23 7.99 -3.33
C PHE A 167 -10.33 9.49 -3.08
N HIS A 168 -9.88 9.95 -1.92
CA HIS A 168 -10.03 11.34 -1.52
C HIS A 168 -9.00 12.24 -2.21
N GLY A 169 -9.47 13.31 -2.86
CA GLY A 169 -8.65 14.24 -3.65
C GLY A 169 -8.30 13.75 -5.06
N TYR A 170 -8.69 12.54 -5.43
CA TYR A 170 -8.34 11.91 -6.70
C TYR A 170 -9.31 12.34 -7.82
N PRO A 171 -8.83 12.87 -8.95
CA PRO A 171 -9.69 13.25 -10.06
C PRO A 171 -10.12 11.99 -10.82
N ASN A 172 -11.25 11.41 -10.41
CA ASN A 172 -11.77 10.19 -10.98
C ASN A 172 -12.14 10.35 -12.47
N ALA A 173 -11.89 9.32 -13.27
CA ALA A 173 -12.20 9.32 -14.71
C ALA A 173 -13.70 9.50 -15.00
N SER A 174 -14.54 9.10 -14.05
CA SER A 174 -15.99 9.29 -14.06
C SER A 174 -16.51 9.25 -12.63
N ALA A 175 -17.59 9.98 -12.34
CA ALA A 175 -18.30 9.90 -11.05
C ALA A 175 -18.75 8.46 -10.72
N PHE A 176 -18.95 7.62 -11.74
CA PHE A 176 -19.29 6.21 -11.57
C PHE A 176 -18.22 5.42 -10.77
N TYR A 177 -16.95 5.83 -10.82
CA TYR A 177 -15.84 5.20 -10.08
C TYR A 177 -15.44 5.96 -8.82
N ASP A 178 -16.22 6.95 -8.40
CA ASP A 178 -15.89 7.80 -7.26
C ASP A 178 -16.07 7.10 -5.91
N GLY A 179 -16.89 6.05 -5.83
CA GLY A 179 -17.14 5.32 -4.58
C GLY A 179 -18.09 6.02 -3.61
N VAL A 180 -18.65 7.19 -3.97
CA VAL A 180 -19.76 7.82 -3.24
C VAL A 180 -21.07 7.16 -3.68
N PRO A 181 -21.80 6.48 -2.79
CA PRO A 181 -22.88 5.56 -3.18
C PRO A 181 -24.04 6.22 -3.95
N ASP A 182 -24.31 7.51 -3.74
CA ASP A 182 -25.38 8.23 -4.44
C ASP A 182 -25.07 8.49 -5.93
N ALA A 183 -23.79 8.54 -6.29
CA ALA A 183 -23.31 8.83 -7.64
C ALA A 183 -22.52 7.65 -8.28
N SER A 184 -22.20 6.64 -7.49
CA SER A 184 -21.39 5.47 -7.84
C SER A 184 -22.14 4.17 -7.49
N VAL A 185 -21.42 3.06 -7.32
CA VAL A 185 -21.96 1.74 -7.02
C VAL A 185 -21.55 1.33 -5.61
N ALA A 186 -22.52 0.87 -4.83
CA ALA A 186 -22.30 0.24 -3.53
C ALA A 186 -22.31 -1.29 -3.67
N ILE A 187 -21.32 -1.97 -3.07
CA ILE A 187 -21.07 -3.39 -3.33
C ILE A 187 -21.70 -4.22 -2.21
N ASN A 188 -22.71 -5.03 -2.56
CA ASN A 188 -23.34 -5.98 -1.65
C ASN A 188 -22.38 -7.12 -1.26
N ILE A 189 -22.66 -7.76 -0.12
CA ILE A 189 -21.98 -8.98 0.30
C ILE A 189 -22.03 -10.05 -0.79
N ALA A 190 -20.93 -10.76 -0.95
CA ALA A 190 -20.64 -11.74 -1.98
C ALA A 190 -20.64 -11.19 -3.42
N ALA A 191 -20.72 -9.88 -3.60
CA ALA A 191 -20.54 -9.22 -4.89
C ALA A 191 -19.11 -8.66 -5.03
N SER A 192 -18.71 -8.47 -6.28
CA SER A 192 -17.45 -7.81 -6.63
C SER A 192 -17.71 -6.73 -7.67
N PHE A 193 -16.92 -5.66 -7.60
CA PHE A 193 -16.95 -4.56 -8.56
C PHE A 193 -15.53 -4.07 -8.85
N THR A 194 -15.24 -3.79 -10.11
CA THR A 194 -13.94 -3.27 -10.54
C THR A 194 -14.03 -1.79 -10.86
N TYR A 195 -13.28 -1.00 -10.10
CA TYR A 195 -13.04 0.40 -10.36
C TYR A 195 -11.95 0.56 -11.44
N TYR A 196 -12.06 1.62 -12.23
CA TYR A 196 -11.03 2.06 -13.15
C TYR A 196 -10.56 3.47 -12.77
N TYR A 197 -9.25 3.60 -12.61
CA TYR A 197 -8.58 4.85 -12.29
C TYR A 197 -7.45 5.12 -13.28
N LEU A 198 -7.27 6.39 -13.63
CA LEU A 198 -6.05 6.88 -14.28
C LEU A 198 -5.26 7.64 -13.22
N ALA A 199 -4.00 7.29 -13.00
CA ALA A 199 -3.15 7.93 -12.00
C ALA A 199 -2.97 9.42 -12.30
N PRO A 200 -3.38 10.32 -11.39
CA PRO A 200 -3.31 11.76 -11.57
C PRO A 200 -1.89 12.28 -11.36
N ASP A 201 -1.75 13.58 -11.12
CA ASP A 201 -0.49 14.15 -10.64
C ASP A 201 0.00 13.48 -9.35
N ALA A 202 1.31 13.48 -9.15
CA ALA A 202 1.98 12.93 -7.98
C ALA A 202 1.50 13.62 -6.69
N GLY A 203 1.39 12.82 -5.63
CA GLY A 203 0.99 13.31 -4.32
C GLY A 203 0.50 12.21 -3.40
N THR A 204 0.35 12.56 -2.12
CA THR A 204 -0.23 11.67 -1.10
C THR A 204 -1.74 11.83 -1.06
N TYR A 205 -2.43 10.81 -1.55
CA TYR A 205 -3.87 10.61 -1.47
C TYR A 205 -4.17 9.64 -0.31
N PHE A 206 -5.41 9.20 -0.24
CA PHE A 206 -5.84 8.09 0.61
C PHE A 206 -7.22 7.64 0.13
N TRP A 207 -7.68 6.53 0.68
CA TRP A 207 -9.00 6.02 0.37
C TRP A 207 -9.75 5.58 1.62
N HIS A 208 -11.07 5.59 1.52
CA HIS A 208 -11.94 5.07 2.56
C HIS A 208 -13.27 4.58 2.00
N CYS A 209 -14.02 3.86 2.83
CA CYS A 209 -15.42 3.51 2.53
C CYS A 209 -16.32 4.75 2.63
N HIS A 210 -17.31 4.87 1.75
CA HIS A 210 -18.29 5.96 1.77
C HIS A 210 -19.72 5.49 2.13
N ILE A 211 -19.85 4.27 2.63
CA ILE A 211 -21.06 3.78 3.30
C ILE A 211 -20.91 4.13 4.78
N THR A 212 -21.97 4.70 5.37
CA THR A 212 -22.02 5.17 6.78
C THR A 212 -20.67 5.71 7.29
N PRO A 213 -20.07 6.72 6.61
CA PRO A 213 -18.63 6.99 6.72
C PRO A 213 -18.09 7.09 8.16
N PRO A 214 -18.74 7.80 9.11
CA PRO A 214 -18.15 7.92 10.44
C PRO A 214 -18.03 6.56 11.17
N GLU A 215 -18.93 5.61 10.90
CA GLU A 215 -18.85 4.25 11.44
C GLU A 215 -17.76 3.44 10.69
N HIS A 216 -17.81 3.35 9.36
CA HIS A 216 -16.90 2.49 8.60
C HIS A 216 -15.44 2.94 8.67
N LEU A 217 -15.19 4.26 8.73
CA LEU A 217 -13.84 4.78 8.96
C LEU A 217 -13.35 4.38 10.35
N GLN A 218 -14.21 4.51 11.36
CA GLN A 218 -13.89 4.12 12.74
C GLN A 218 -13.59 2.62 12.84
N MET A 219 -14.34 1.77 12.12
CA MET A 219 -14.11 0.32 12.01
C MET A 219 -12.86 -0.06 11.18
N GLY A 220 -12.13 0.93 10.65
CA GLY A 220 -10.84 0.75 10.01
C GLY A 220 -10.86 0.61 8.49
N MET A 221 -11.96 0.96 7.81
CA MET A 221 -12.04 0.95 6.34
C MET A 221 -11.38 2.19 5.73
N VAL A 222 -10.08 2.32 6.00
CA VAL A 222 -9.23 3.44 5.62
C VAL A 222 -7.89 2.92 5.12
N GLY A 223 -7.30 3.58 4.13
CA GLY A 223 -6.01 3.13 3.61
C GLY A 223 -5.23 4.22 2.90
N GLN A 224 -3.91 4.01 2.84
CA GLN A 224 -3.00 4.95 2.21
C GLN A 224 -2.98 4.72 0.69
N LEU A 225 -2.97 5.81 -0.07
CA LEU A 225 -2.77 5.82 -1.51
C LEU A 225 -1.78 6.93 -1.87
N TYR A 226 -0.78 6.68 -2.69
CA TYR A 226 0.00 7.79 -3.25
C TYR A 226 0.43 7.52 -4.69
N VAL A 227 0.68 8.63 -5.39
CA VAL A 227 1.12 8.62 -6.77
C VAL A 227 2.56 9.13 -6.82
N ARG A 228 3.46 8.32 -7.37
CA ARG A 228 4.87 8.63 -7.56
C ARG A 228 5.08 9.40 -8.87
N PRO A 229 5.99 10.39 -8.90
CA PRO A 229 6.10 11.27 -10.05
C PRO A 229 6.77 10.64 -11.27
N ARG A 230 6.36 11.07 -12.47
CA ARG A 230 7.00 10.81 -13.76
C ARG A 230 8.49 11.13 -13.72
N GLN A 231 8.89 12.10 -12.90
CA GLN A 231 10.27 12.49 -12.67
C GLN A 231 11.18 11.31 -12.23
N ASN A 232 10.63 10.34 -11.50
CA ASN A 232 11.39 9.14 -11.10
C ASN A 232 11.81 8.29 -12.31
N ARG A 233 11.04 8.34 -13.42
CA ARG A 233 11.29 7.61 -14.68
C ARG A 233 12.24 8.35 -15.63
N VAL A 234 12.65 9.57 -15.29
CA VAL A 234 13.67 10.30 -16.07
C VAL A 234 15.03 9.61 -15.89
N ALA A 235 15.81 9.50 -16.96
CA ALA A 235 17.13 8.87 -16.88
C ALA A 235 18.09 9.68 -15.99
N ALA A 236 18.84 9.00 -15.13
CA ALA A 236 19.86 9.62 -14.27
C ALA A 236 20.85 10.48 -15.08
N GLY A 237 21.22 11.63 -14.53
CA GLY A 237 22.07 12.63 -15.18
C GLY A 237 21.34 13.56 -16.16
N THR A 238 20.06 13.33 -16.45
CA THR A 238 19.26 14.22 -17.29
C THR A 238 18.76 15.43 -16.47
N SER A 239 18.78 16.62 -17.07
CA SER A 239 18.22 17.85 -16.48
C SER A 239 16.74 17.68 -16.15
N LEU A 240 16.37 17.86 -14.88
CA LEU A 240 14.99 17.75 -14.42
C LEU A 240 14.12 18.85 -15.02
N TYR A 241 14.64 20.07 -15.08
CA TYR A 241 13.95 21.21 -15.67
C TYR A 241 13.62 20.98 -17.14
N THR A 242 14.60 20.48 -17.90
CA THR A 242 14.41 20.19 -19.33
C THR A 242 13.45 19.03 -19.55
N ALA A 243 13.53 17.98 -18.73
CA ALA A 243 12.60 16.85 -18.79
C ALA A 243 11.16 17.30 -18.50
N ARG A 244 10.95 18.08 -17.44
CA ARG A 244 9.62 18.65 -17.11
C ARG A 244 9.10 19.57 -18.22
N THR A 245 9.96 20.41 -18.79
CA THR A 245 9.60 21.27 -19.92
C THR A 245 9.16 20.44 -21.14
N ALA A 246 9.84 19.33 -21.43
CA ALA A 246 9.46 18.46 -22.54
C ALA A 246 8.10 17.77 -22.31
N GLN A 247 7.81 17.37 -21.06
CA GLN A 247 6.51 16.80 -20.69
C GLN A 247 5.35 17.77 -20.91
N ASN A 248 5.58 19.09 -20.77
CA ASN A 248 4.55 20.09 -21.09
C ASN A 248 4.17 20.16 -22.59
N GLY A 249 4.91 19.47 -23.46
CA GLY A 249 4.56 19.32 -24.87
C GLY A 249 3.50 18.26 -25.16
N ASP A 250 3.22 17.33 -24.23
CA ASP A 250 2.14 16.36 -24.35
C ASP A 250 0.87 16.93 -23.72
N LEU A 251 -0.22 16.96 -24.50
CA LEU A 251 -1.51 17.51 -24.06
C LEU A 251 -2.10 16.81 -22.84
N ARG A 252 -1.70 15.56 -22.56
CA ARG A 252 -2.16 14.79 -21.38
C ARG A 252 -1.48 15.22 -20.09
N THR A 253 -0.27 15.77 -20.19
CA THR A 253 0.56 16.17 -19.03
C THR A 253 0.87 17.66 -18.99
N ALA A 254 0.37 18.42 -19.95
CA ALA A 254 0.62 19.83 -20.08
C ALA A 254 0.09 20.58 -18.86
N CYS A 255 0.99 21.28 -18.17
CA CYS A 255 0.67 22.17 -17.07
C CYS A 255 1.29 23.53 -17.37
N VAL A 256 0.51 24.43 -17.96
CA VAL A 256 0.97 25.75 -18.43
C VAL A 256 0.21 26.85 -17.68
N SER A 257 0.78 27.33 -16.58
CA SER A 257 0.15 28.31 -15.69
C SER A 257 -0.22 29.64 -16.34
N ALA A 258 0.41 30.00 -17.47
CA ALA A 258 0.08 31.21 -18.22
C ALA A 258 -1.32 31.18 -18.85
N THR A 259 -1.86 29.99 -19.11
CA THR A 259 -3.15 29.80 -19.81
C THR A 259 -4.11 28.87 -19.08
N ASP A 260 -3.62 28.10 -18.11
CA ASP A 260 -4.41 27.15 -17.35
C ASP A 260 -4.23 27.37 -15.84
N ILE A 261 -5.27 27.93 -15.22
CA ILE A 261 -5.31 28.14 -13.77
C ILE A 261 -5.47 26.84 -12.97
N LEU A 262 -5.87 25.75 -13.64
CA LEU A 262 -5.98 24.42 -13.04
C LEU A 262 -4.65 23.66 -13.06
N CYS A 263 -3.59 24.25 -13.64
CA CYS A 263 -2.25 23.69 -13.62
C CYS A 263 -1.80 23.51 -12.17
N SER A 264 -1.78 22.26 -11.71
CA SER A 264 -1.57 21.92 -10.30
C SER A 264 -0.08 21.82 -9.91
N ASN A 265 0.80 21.73 -10.90
CA ASN A 265 2.25 21.61 -10.73
C ASN A 265 3.01 22.39 -11.83
N PRO A 266 3.07 23.73 -11.73
CA PRO A 266 3.74 24.55 -12.72
C PRO A 266 5.26 24.33 -12.73
N LEU A 267 5.89 24.67 -13.86
CA LEU A 267 7.35 24.69 -13.97
C LEU A 267 7.95 25.60 -12.88
N PRO A 268 9.10 25.22 -12.29
CA PRO A 268 9.74 26.04 -11.28
C PRO A 268 10.18 27.39 -11.88
N ALA A 269 10.05 28.47 -11.10
CA ALA A 269 10.35 29.83 -11.53
C ALA A 269 11.83 30.00 -11.93
N VAL A 270 12.71 29.21 -11.30
CA VAL A 270 14.15 29.21 -11.52
C VAL A 270 14.61 27.83 -11.93
N ASN A 271 15.40 27.74 -13.00
CA ASN A 271 16.10 26.53 -13.36
C ASN A 271 17.31 26.34 -12.43
N THR A 272 17.24 25.36 -11.52
CA THR A 272 18.30 25.04 -10.56
C THR A 272 19.48 24.28 -11.17
N ALA A 273 19.39 23.91 -12.46
CA ALA A 273 20.35 23.06 -13.17
C ALA A 273 20.61 21.71 -12.48
N VAL A 274 19.68 21.26 -11.65
CA VAL A 274 19.73 19.95 -10.99
C VAL A 274 19.37 18.86 -12.00
N ASN A 275 20.21 17.83 -12.03
CA ASN A 275 19.98 16.64 -12.83
C ASN A 275 19.33 15.55 -11.97
N ARG A 276 18.63 14.62 -12.61
CA ARG A 276 18.11 13.41 -11.98
C ARG A 276 19.25 12.67 -11.29
N ALA A 277 19.14 12.49 -9.97
CA ALA A 277 20.12 11.77 -9.18
C ALA A 277 20.23 10.29 -9.61
N ALA A 278 21.39 9.68 -9.40
CA ALA A 278 21.63 8.27 -9.73
C ALA A 278 20.90 7.29 -8.79
N SER A 279 20.57 7.74 -7.58
CA SER A 279 19.81 7.01 -6.56
C SER A 279 18.69 7.89 -6.01
N GLY A 280 17.85 7.35 -5.13
CA GLY A 280 16.76 8.09 -4.50
C GLY A 280 15.64 8.45 -5.48
N ASN A 281 14.57 9.04 -4.96
CA ASN A 281 13.34 9.38 -5.68
C ASN A 281 12.88 10.80 -5.32
N TYR A 282 11.78 11.25 -5.92
CA TYR A 282 11.18 12.57 -5.71
C TYR A 282 9.73 12.41 -5.29
N ALA A 283 9.25 13.30 -4.42
CA ALA A 283 7.86 13.27 -3.97
C ALA A 283 6.91 13.77 -5.07
N TYR A 284 7.36 14.73 -5.87
CA TYR A 284 6.60 15.38 -6.93
C TYR A 284 7.42 15.54 -8.22
N ASN A 285 6.73 15.79 -9.33
CA ASN A 285 7.34 16.10 -10.63
C ASN A 285 7.79 17.56 -10.67
N ASP A 286 8.68 17.94 -9.75
CA ASP A 286 8.99 19.32 -9.40
C ASP A 286 9.88 20.07 -10.41
N GLY A 287 10.60 19.37 -11.29
CA GLY A 287 11.50 19.96 -12.28
C GLY A 287 12.72 20.70 -11.73
N ASP A 288 12.88 20.84 -10.41
CA ASP A 288 14.00 21.52 -9.75
C ASP A 288 14.78 20.62 -8.78
N GLY A 289 14.28 19.40 -8.52
CA GLY A 289 14.88 18.40 -7.66
C GLY A 289 14.72 18.64 -6.15
N SER A 290 13.95 19.66 -5.77
CA SER A 290 13.80 20.08 -4.37
C SER A 290 13.12 19.03 -3.47
N THR A 291 12.27 18.19 -4.06
CA THR A 291 11.50 17.14 -3.39
C THR A 291 12.21 15.78 -3.31
N TYR A 292 13.52 15.76 -3.58
CA TYR A 292 14.35 14.55 -3.49
C TYR A 292 14.32 13.90 -2.10
N TYR A 293 14.21 12.57 -2.04
CA TYR A 293 14.34 11.76 -0.83
C TYR A 293 15.11 10.45 -1.08
N ASP A 294 15.71 9.88 -0.03
CA ASP A 294 16.43 8.61 -0.08
C ASP A 294 15.58 7.44 0.43
N VAL A 295 14.73 7.68 1.43
CA VAL A 295 13.82 6.69 2.04
C VAL A 295 12.41 7.29 2.19
N GLU A 296 11.38 6.45 2.21
CA GLU A 296 9.97 6.86 2.20
C GLU A 296 9.18 6.08 3.24
N TYR A 297 8.33 6.79 3.98
CA TYR A 297 7.50 6.21 5.03
C TYR A 297 6.06 6.75 4.92
N PRO A 298 5.07 5.89 4.59
CA PRO A 298 3.66 6.24 4.73
C PRO A 298 3.27 6.26 6.21
N ILE A 299 2.52 7.28 6.64
CA ILE A 299 2.02 7.41 8.01
C ILE A 299 0.55 7.81 7.96
N GLN A 300 -0.32 6.87 8.26
CA GLN A 300 -1.74 7.14 8.42
C GLN A 300 -2.07 7.39 9.89
N MET A 301 -2.63 8.56 10.17
CA MET A 301 -3.13 8.96 11.47
C MET A 301 -4.59 8.54 11.59
N HIS A 302 -4.92 7.95 12.75
CA HIS A 302 -6.28 7.54 13.07
C HIS A 302 -6.48 7.51 14.59
N GLY A 303 -7.71 7.28 15.03
CA GLY A 303 -8.09 7.06 16.41
C GLY A 303 -9.10 5.94 16.51
N PHE A 304 -9.25 5.42 17.72
CA PHE A 304 -10.12 4.30 18.00
C PHE A 304 -10.85 4.51 19.33
N ASP A 305 -12.17 4.49 19.24
CA ASP A 305 -13.12 4.49 20.35
C ASP A 305 -13.60 3.04 20.60
N PRO A 306 -13.16 2.39 21.70
CA PRO A 306 -13.58 1.03 22.03
C PRO A 306 -15.08 0.91 22.35
N ASN A 307 -15.70 1.96 22.88
CA ASN A 307 -17.12 1.92 23.22
C ASN A 307 -17.96 1.99 21.94
N PHE A 308 -17.59 2.88 21.03
CA PHE A 308 -18.24 2.99 19.72
C PHE A 308 -18.16 1.65 18.96
N HIS A 309 -16.97 1.04 18.91
CA HIS A 309 -16.79 -0.28 18.31
C HIS A 309 -17.66 -1.37 18.95
N PHE A 310 -17.74 -1.39 20.27
CA PHE A 310 -18.57 -2.36 20.98
C PHE A 310 -20.07 -2.18 20.68
N VAL A 311 -20.54 -0.93 20.60
CA VAL A 311 -21.93 -0.59 20.28
C VAL A 311 -22.26 -0.99 18.83
N GLY A 312 -21.41 -0.66 17.86
CA GLY A 312 -21.56 -1.10 16.47
C GLY A 312 -21.58 -2.63 16.34
N MET A 313 -20.74 -3.33 17.11
CA MET A 313 -20.77 -4.80 17.19
C MET A 313 -22.06 -5.37 17.83
N THR A 314 -22.94 -4.57 18.40
CA THR A 314 -24.20 -5.04 19.02
C THR A 314 -25.48 -4.58 18.31
N PHE A 315 -25.37 -4.02 17.09
CA PHE A 315 -26.49 -3.54 16.28
C PHE A 315 -27.33 -2.45 16.98
N ASN A 316 -26.71 -1.69 17.88
CA ASN A 316 -27.37 -0.62 18.61
C ASN A 316 -27.11 0.72 17.91
N PRO A 317 -28.05 1.69 17.98
CA PRO A 317 -27.80 3.03 17.46
C PRO A 317 -26.59 3.66 18.13
N GLU A 318 -25.63 4.10 17.33
CA GLU A 318 -24.38 4.69 17.80
C GLU A 318 -24.59 6.17 18.15
N GLY A 319 -24.22 6.55 19.37
CA GLY A 319 -24.27 7.94 19.81
C GLY A 319 -23.07 8.72 19.28
N PHE A 320 -23.12 9.22 18.03
CA PHE A 320 -22.01 9.99 17.44
C PHE A 320 -21.56 11.20 18.28
N ALA A 321 -22.47 11.80 19.05
CA ALA A 321 -22.14 12.90 19.96
C ALA A 321 -21.22 12.47 21.12
N ASP A 322 -21.21 11.18 21.46
CA ASP A 322 -20.41 10.58 22.53
C ASP A 322 -19.14 9.89 22.00
N MET A 323 -18.90 9.89 20.68
CA MET A 323 -17.73 9.28 20.07
C MET A 323 -16.45 9.98 20.55
N LYS A 324 -15.59 9.21 21.22
CA LYS A 324 -14.35 9.68 21.82
C LYS A 324 -13.25 8.66 21.67
N ASP A 325 -12.27 8.98 20.84
CA ASP A 325 -11.10 8.15 20.67
C ASP A 325 -10.31 8.06 21.98
N LYS A 326 -9.92 6.83 22.31
CA LYS A 326 -9.13 6.50 23.50
C LYS A 326 -7.77 5.92 23.14
N TYR A 327 -7.63 5.44 21.91
CA TYR A 327 -6.39 4.91 21.36
C TYR A 327 -6.07 5.69 20.10
N PHE A 328 -4.93 6.37 20.10
CA PHE A 328 -4.48 7.17 18.97
C PHE A 328 -3.41 6.41 18.21
N LEU A 329 -3.56 6.37 16.89
CA LEU A 329 -2.87 5.41 16.04
C LEU A 329 -2.02 6.12 15.00
N LEU A 330 -0.84 5.54 14.75
CA LEU A 330 -0.04 5.75 13.56
C LEU A 330 0.12 4.40 12.87
N ASN A 331 -0.37 4.28 11.63
CA ASN A 331 -0.44 3.01 10.89
C ASN A 331 -1.09 1.87 11.70
N GLY A 332 -2.20 2.18 12.39
CA GLY A 332 -2.95 1.22 13.20
C GLY A 332 -2.26 0.78 14.50
N ARG A 333 -1.17 1.45 14.88
CA ARG A 333 -0.38 1.15 16.08
C ARG A 333 -0.41 2.32 17.04
N SER A 334 -0.53 2.03 18.33
CA SER A 334 -0.16 2.97 19.38
C SER A 334 1.24 2.63 19.90
N TYR A 335 1.96 3.62 20.40
CA TYR A 335 3.22 3.36 21.09
C TYR A 335 2.99 2.43 22.30
N PRO A 336 3.88 1.46 22.59
CA PRO A 336 5.20 1.23 21.98
C PRO A 336 5.21 0.36 20.71
N ASP A 337 4.07 -0.10 20.20
CA ASP A 337 4.06 -0.98 19.01
C ASP A 337 4.53 -0.28 17.73
N THR A 338 4.43 1.06 17.71
CA THR A 338 4.96 1.92 16.63
C THR A 338 6.46 1.80 16.42
N VAL A 339 7.25 1.43 17.44
CA VAL A 339 8.72 1.24 17.30
C VAL A 339 9.10 -0.18 16.89
N THR A 340 8.13 -1.06 16.70
CA THR A 340 8.36 -2.41 16.18
C THR A 340 8.40 -2.37 14.66
N ALA A 341 9.51 -2.83 14.08
CA ALA A 341 9.66 -2.89 12.63
C ALA A 341 8.84 -4.04 12.02
N GLY A 342 8.45 -3.88 10.76
CA GLY A 342 7.71 -4.89 10.01
C GLY A 342 6.24 -5.02 10.44
N PRO A 343 5.47 -5.92 9.81
CA PRO A 343 4.04 -6.08 10.05
C PRO A 343 3.77 -6.74 11.42
N LEU A 344 2.66 -6.36 12.06
CA LEU A 344 2.22 -6.93 13.34
C LEU A 344 0.98 -7.80 13.19
N GLN A 345 0.87 -8.79 14.09
CA GLN A 345 -0.23 -9.74 14.14
C GLN A 345 -1.12 -9.50 15.37
N THR A 346 -2.42 -9.70 15.19
CA THR A 346 -3.40 -9.70 16.28
C THR A 346 -4.18 -11.00 16.22
N GLN A 347 -4.58 -11.52 17.38
CA GLN A 347 -5.48 -12.66 17.43
C GLN A 347 -6.86 -12.24 16.92
N SER A 348 -7.37 -12.92 15.90
CA SER A 348 -8.71 -12.70 15.38
C SER A 348 -9.75 -13.55 16.11
N ALA A 349 -11.01 -13.43 15.73
CA ALA A 349 -12.15 -14.08 16.37
C ALA A 349 -12.13 -15.62 16.27
N ASP A 350 -11.34 -16.19 15.35
CA ASP A 350 -11.07 -17.63 15.24
C ASP A 350 -10.01 -18.13 16.24
N GLY A 351 -9.43 -17.23 17.04
CA GLY A 351 -8.36 -17.54 17.99
C GLY A 351 -6.98 -17.68 17.33
N VAL A 352 -6.83 -17.37 16.04
CA VAL A 352 -5.57 -17.45 15.30
C VAL A 352 -4.97 -16.04 15.14
N TYR A 353 -3.65 -15.94 15.16
CA TYR A 353 -2.95 -14.69 14.88
C TYR A 353 -2.91 -14.42 13.37
N HIS A 354 -3.50 -13.29 12.97
CA HIS A 354 -3.50 -12.78 11.59
C HIS A 354 -2.76 -11.45 11.53
N PHE A 355 -2.11 -11.15 10.42
CA PHE A 355 -1.52 -9.84 10.23
C PHE A 355 -2.62 -8.79 10.06
N SER A 356 -2.60 -7.77 10.91
CA SER A 356 -3.65 -6.73 10.99
C SER A 356 -3.08 -5.32 10.81
N GLN A 357 -1.78 -5.13 11.01
CA GLN A 357 -1.12 -3.83 10.94
C GLN A 357 0.08 -3.94 9.99
N PRO A 358 -0.15 -3.85 8.67
CA PRO A 358 0.86 -4.15 7.67
C PRO A 358 1.98 -3.10 7.60
N LEU A 359 1.66 -1.84 7.91
CA LEU A 359 2.60 -0.72 7.77
C LEU A 359 3.33 -0.45 9.08
N SER A 360 4.65 -0.32 8.98
CA SER A 360 5.52 0.11 10.06
C SER A 360 5.45 1.63 10.26
N THR A 361 5.64 2.09 11.49
CA THR A 361 5.69 3.53 11.82
C THR A 361 7.10 3.98 12.22
N ILE A 362 8.03 3.06 12.42
CA ILE A 362 9.41 3.43 12.72
C ILE A 362 10.11 4.00 11.49
N ILE A 363 10.86 5.08 11.67
CA ILE A 363 11.52 5.83 10.62
C ILE A 363 13.04 5.65 10.77
N ASP A 364 13.66 4.88 9.87
CA ASP A 364 15.10 4.69 9.83
C ASP A 364 15.72 5.52 8.70
N ILE A 365 16.62 6.44 9.03
CA ILE A 365 17.26 7.36 8.07
C ILE A 365 18.78 7.19 8.15
N PRO A 366 19.45 6.81 7.05
CA PRO A 366 20.91 6.82 7.04
C PRO A 366 21.45 8.25 7.22
N VAL A 367 22.56 8.40 7.93
CA VAL A 367 23.14 9.70 8.24
C VAL A 367 23.46 10.53 6.98
N GLY A 368 23.03 11.79 6.97
CA GLY A 368 23.18 12.70 5.83
C GLY A 368 22.18 12.49 4.69
N LYS A 369 21.21 11.57 4.85
CA LYS A 369 20.13 11.29 3.90
C LYS A 369 18.80 11.94 4.30
N ARG A 370 17.83 11.88 3.39
CA ARG A 370 16.49 12.46 3.55
C ARG A 370 15.42 11.38 3.59
N ALA A 371 14.44 11.54 4.47
CA ALA A 371 13.23 10.73 4.48
C ALA A 371 12.02 11.56 4.05
N LEU A 372 11.19 11.00 3.17
CA LEU A 372 9.85 11.51 2.88
C LEU A 372 8.85 10.82 3.81
N LEU A 373 8.10 11.61 4.57
CA LEU A 373 6.91 11.16 5.28
C LEU A 373 5.69 11.54 4.46
N ARG A 374 4.90 10.54 4.08
CA ARG A 374 3.61 10.71 3.41
C ARG A 374 2.50 10.54 4.43
N ILE A 375 1.95 11.66 4.90
CA ILE A 375 1.06 11.67 6.05
C ILE A 375 -0.37 11.88 5.58
N SER A 376 -1.30 11.07 6.07
CA SER A 376 -2.74 11.30 5.90
C SER A 376 -3.45 11.12 7.22
N ASP A 377 -4.47 11.92 7.47
CA ASP A 377 -5.31 11.80 8.65
C ASP A 377 -6.74 11.40 8.24
N LEU A 378 -7.20 10.25 8.72
CA LEU A 378 -8.57 9.75 8.53
C LEU A 378 -9.34 9.63 9.84
N ASN A 379 -8.87 10.30 10.89
CA ASN A 379 -9.61 10.40 12.12
C ASN A 379 -10.93 11.17 11.90
N VAL A 380 -12.01 10.67 12.47
CA VAL A 380 -13.36 11.25 12.31
C VAL A 380 -13.80 12.13 13.48
N SER A 381 -13.01 12.20 14.55
CA SER A 381 -13.40 12.79 15.84
C SER A 381 -12.51 13.93 16.33
N GLU A 382 -11.22 13.94 15.99
CA GLU A 382 -10.21 14.86 16.52
C GLU A 382 -9.20 15.29 15.43
N TYR A 383 -8.60 16.46 15.63
CA TYR A 383 -7.42 16.90 14.88
C TYR A 383 -6.17 16.31 15.52
N HIS A 384 -5.19 15.92 14.72
CA HIS A 384 -3.93 15.43 15.23
C HIS A 384 -2.77 16.35 14.94
N THR A 385 -1.84 16.43 15.89
CA THR A 385 -0.59 17.18 15.74
C THR A 385 0.58 16.24 15.92
N LEU A 386 1.58 16.30 15.06
CA LEU A 386 2.87 15.61 15.26
C LEU A 386 3.98 16.64 15.30
N ALA A 387 4.96 16.42 16.17
CA ALA A 387 6.13 17.25 16.36
C ALA A 387 7.42 16.44 16.30
N SER A 388 8.47 17.08 15.77
CA SER A 388 9.85 16.58 15.77
C SER A 388 10.75 17.69 16.30
N LEU A 389 11.39 17.44 17.44
CA LEU A 389 12.27 18.44 18.08
C LEU A 389 13.74 18.31 17.69
N GLY A 390 14.13 17.21 17.02
CA GLY A 390 15.54 16.92 16.73
C GLY A 390 15.89 16.75 15.26
N VAL A 391 14.90 16.50 14.40
CA VAL A 391 15.08 16.43 12.95
C VAL A 391 14.17 17.48 12.30
N PRO A 392 14.72 18.47 11.57
CA PRO A 392 13.92 19.51 10.94
C PRO A 392 12.90 18.92 9.95
N MET A 393 11.66 19.44 10.00
CA MET A 393 10.61 19.09 9.03
C MET A 393 10.48 20.21 8.00
N THR A 394 10.48 19.84 6.72
CA THR A 394 10.11 20.74 5.62
C THR A 394 8.85 20.23 4.97
N VAL A 395 7.77 21.00 5.04
CA VAL A 395 6.52 20.67 4.35
C VAL A 395 6.64 21.08 2.89
N ILE A 396 6.44 20.11 2.00
CA ILE A 396 6.59 20.29 0.55
C ILE A 396 5.28 20.11 -0.22
N GLY A 397 4.27 19.54 0.43
CA GLY A 397 3.00 19.20 -0.20
C GLY A 397 1.84 19.17 0.78
N TYR A 398 0.64 19.48 0.28
CA TYR A 398 -0.60 19.49 1.04
C TYR A 398 -1.76 19.00 0.18
N ASN A 399 -2.60 18.10 0.70
CA ASN A 399 -3.75 17.51 0.02
C ASN A 399 -3.42 17.03 -1.40
N ALA A 400 -2.41 16.17 -1.48
CA ALA A 400 -1.86 15.59 -2.71
C ALA A 400 -1.30 16.60 -3.73
N LYS A 401 -1.05 17.86 -3.36
CA LYS A 401 -0.50 18.88 -4.26
C LYS A 401 0.81 19.46 -3.78
N LEU A 402 1.71 19.70 -4.73
CA LEU A 402 2.99 20.38 -4.52
C LEU A 402 2.71 21.81 -4.01
N LEU A 403 3.38 22.22 -2.94
CA LEU A 403 3.31 23.60 -2.46
C LEU A 403 4.12 24.52 -3.37
N ARG A 404 3.49 24.95 -4.48
CA ARG A 404 4.06 25.86 -5.47
C ARG A 404 2.98 26.80 -6.00
N ASP A 405 3.32 28.07 -6.12
CA ASP A 405 2.42 29.05 -6.71
C ASP A 405 2.38 28.97 -8.25
N GLN A 406 1.41 29.64 -8.88
CA GLN A 406 1.26 29.66 -10.34
C GLN A 406 2.42 30.36 -11.07
N SER A 407 3.26 31.14 -10.37
CA SER A 407 4.48 31.73 -10.92
C SER A 407 5.69 30.78 -10.86
N GLY A 408 5.51 29.59 -10.27
CA GLY A 408 6.56 28.58 -10.13
C GLY A 408 7.41 28.73 -8.86
N ASN A 409 7.03 29.60 -7.93
CA ASN A 409 7.77 29.75 -6.67
C ASN A 409 7.37 28.67 -5.68
N ASN A 410 8.34 27.98 -5.11
CA ASN A 410 8.10 27.01 -4.05
C ASN A 410 7.61 27.71 -2.77
N LEU A 411 6.52 27.21 -2.21
CA LEU A 411 5.90 27.71 -0.97
C LEU A 411 6.22 26.79 0.23
N TYR A 412 7.31 26.04 0.13
CA TYR A 412 7.75 25.15 1.19
C TYR A 412 8.06 25.93 2.46
N TYR A 413 7.81 25.31 3.61
CA TYR A 413 8.11 25.93 4.89
C TYR A 413 8.69 24.90 5.85
N ALA A 414 9.63 25.37 6.67
CA ALA A 414 10.18 24.58 7.75
C ALA A 414 9.28 24.71 8.99
N THR A 415 9.11 23.61 9.71
CA THR A 415 8.35 23.58 10.96
C THR A 415 8.91 22.52 11.90
N ASN A 416 8.54 22.59 13.18
CA ASN A 416 8.79 21.53 14.16
C ASN A 416 7.49 20.80 14.55
N SER A 417 6.35 21.26 14.03
CA SER A 417 5.05 20.62 14.24
C SER A 417 4.16 20.76 13.00
N ILE A 418 3.36 19.74 12.75
CA ILE A 418 2.32 19.69 11.73
C ILE A 418 1.01 19.33 12.40
N THR A 419 -0.08 19.93 11.95
CA THR A 419 -1.44 19.61 12.41
C THR A 419 -2.27 19.27 11.18
N LEU A 420 -3.00 18.17 11.26
CA LEU A 420 -3.93 17.73 10.23
C LEU A 420 -5.30 17.50 10.88
N GLY A 421 -6.36 17.78 10.14
CA GLY A 421 -7.70 17.29 10.42
C GLY A 421 -8.01 16.03 9.63
N GLY A 422 -9.08 15.35 10.04
CA GLY A 422 -9.66 14.25 9.26
C GLY A 422 -9.97 14.68 7.83
N GLY A 423 -9.43 13.92 6.86
CA GLY A 423 -9.57 14.21 5.44
C GLY A 423 -8.43 15.06 4.85
N GLU A 424 -7.34 15.27 5.57
CA GLU A 424 -6.17 16.01 5.06
C GLU A 424 -4.95 15.10 4.85
N SER A 425 -4.08 15.49 3.92
CA SER A 425 -2.78 14.85 3.71
C SER A 425 -1.65 15.86 3.57
N LEU A 426 -0.44 15.44 3.89
CA LEU A 426 0.73 16.31 3.96
C LEU A 426 2.00 15.52 3.65
N ASP A 427 2.86 16.09 2.82
CA ASP A 427 4.16 15.52 2.45
C ASP A 427 5.29 16.30 3.15
N VAL A 428 6.06 15.62 3.98
CA VAL A 428 7.12 16.20 4.82
C VAL A 428 8.45 15.56 4.49
N ILE A 429 9.49 16.38 4.30
CA ILE A 429 10.86 15.89 4.28
C ILE A 429 11.52 16.09 5.64
N LEU A 430 12.07 14.99 6.18
CA LEU A 430 13.07 14.99 7.24
C LEU A 430 14.47 15.00 6.60
N ASP A 431 15.27 16.01 6.89
CA ASP A 431 16.64 16.11 6.39
C ASP A 431 17.64 15.94 7.54
N THR A 432 18.46 14.89 7.48
CA THR A 432 19.53 14.64 8.45
C THR A 432 20.83 15.38 8.11
N CYS A 433 20.79 16.28 7.13
CA CYS A 433 21.90 17.09 6.69
C CYS A 433 21.67 18.59 6.94
N VAL A 434 22.55 19.22 7.70
CA VAL A 434 22.54 20.67 7.95
C VAL A 434 23.16 21.45 6.79
N THR A 435 24.18 20.88 6.13
CA THR A 435 24.88 21.54 5.02
C THR A 435 25.31 20.54 3.97
N ARG A 436 25.00 20.84 2.70
CA ARG A 436 25.33 20.03 1.53
C ARG A 436 26.44 20.66 0.70
N ALA A 437 27.18 19.83 -0.03
CA ALA A 437 28.24 20.29 -0.93
C ALA A 437 27.72 21.24 -2.02
N THR A 438 26.51 20.98 -2.52
CA THR A 438 25.79 21.86 -3.44
C THR A 438 24.45 22.25 -2.80
N PRO A 439 24.33 23.44 -2.20
CA PRO A 439 23.13 23.82 -1.44
C PRO A 439 21.80 23.77 -2.22
N ALA A 440 21.85 23.98 -3.54
CA ALA A 440 20.68 23.93 -4.42
C ALA A 440 20.28 22.51 -4.85
N ASP A 441 21.13 21.50 -4.62
CA ASP A 441 20.89 20.10 -4.99
C ASP A 441 20.77 19.23 -3.73
N PRO A 442 19.54 18.88 -3.31
CA PRO A 442 19.33 18.05 -2.13
C PRO A 442 19.81 16.61 -2.28
N SER A 443 20.15 16.16 -3.50
CA SER A 443 20.76 14.83 -3.72
C SER A 443 22.29 14.84 -3.54
N SER A 444 22.89 16.03 -3.46
CA SER A 444 24.34 16.17 -3.27
C SER A 444 24.80 15.70 -1.89
N SER A 445 26.09 15.35 -1.79
CA SER A 445 26.69 14.79 -0.58
C SER A 445 26.56 15.75 0.61
N CYS A 446 26.20 15.17 1.76
CA CYS A 446 26.18 15.92 3.02
C CYS A 446 27.59 16.22 3.53
N THR A 447 27.86 17.46 3.91
CA THR A 447 29.14 17.84 4.54
C THR A 447 29.02 17.97 6.07
N THR A 448 27.83 18.31 6.57
CA THR A 448 27.55 18.48 7.99
C THR A 448 26.24 17.78 8.36
N PRO A 449 26.29 16.50 8.79
CA PRO A 449 25.09 15.80 9.23
C PRO A 449 24.68 16.19 10.65
N ILE A 450 23.42 15.90 11.01
CA ILE A 450 22.99 15.92 12.41
C ILE A 450 23.60 14.72 13.18
N PRO A 451 23.65 14.74 14.52
CA PRO A 451 24.14 13.61 15.30
C PRO A 451 23.38 12.30 15.02
N VAL A 452 24.12 11.19 14.98
CA VAL A 452 23.54 9.84 14.99
C VAL A 452 22.83 9.62 16.33
N GLY A 453 21.65 9.02 16.28
CA GLY A 453 20.85 8.77 17.48
C GLY A 453 19.36 8.57 17.20
N THR A 454 18.62 8.38 18.28
CA THR A 454 17.16 8.25 18.25
C THR A 454 16.53 9.61 18.57
N TYR A 455 15.68 10.05 17.66
CA TYR A 455 14.78 11.18 17.80
C TYR A 455 13.34 10.67 17.81
N TYR A 456 12.38 11.58 18.02
CA TYR A 456 10.97 11.22 18.11
C TYR A 456 10.13 12.05 17.18
N LEU A 457 9.15 11.38 16.57
CA LEU A 457 7.98 12.01 15.96
C LEU A 457 6.79 11.66 16.84
N TYR A 458 6.19 12.65 17.47
CA TYR A 458 5.21 12.41 18.53
C TYR A 458 4.17 13.52 18.62
N THR A 459 3.00 13.21 19.17
CA THR A 459 1.98 14.23 19.42
C THR A 459 2.31 15.07 20.67
N PRO A 460 2.28 16.41 20.58
CA PRO A 460 2.43 17.26 21.76
C PRO A 460 1.14 17.30 22.62
N ASN A 461 0.03 16.74 22.15
CA ASN A 461 -1.22 16.64 22.91
C ASN A 461 -1.09 15.48 23.91
N LEU A 462 -1.10 15.81 25.20
CA LEU A 462 -0.80 14.84 26.27
C LEU A 462 -1.81 13.70 26.35
N ASP A 463 -3.08 13.99 26.08
CA ASP A 463 -4.15 13.01 25.97
C ASP A 463 -3.94 12.04 24.80
N HIS A 464 -3.34 12.51 23.70
CA HIS A 464 -3.00 11.65 22.55
C HIS A 464 -1.69 10.84 22.76
N LEU A 465 -0.96 11.05 23.86
CA LEU A 465 0.21 10.26 24.30
C LEU A 465 -0.16 9.18 25.33
N SER A 466 -1.35 8.61 25.18
CA SER A 466 -1.87 7.58 26.08
C SER A 466 -2.57 6.45 25.31
N ASN A 467 -2.64 5.29 25.94
CA ASN A 467 -3.49 4.17 25.54
C ASN A 467 -4.59 4.06 26.59
N ASP A 468 -5.73 4.72 26.35
CA ASP A 468 -6.81 4.92 27.33
C ASP A 468 -6.30 5.49 28.67
N ALA A 469 -6.16 4.66 29.71
CA ALA A 469 -5.67 5.09 31.02
C ALA A 469 -4.14 4.98 31.20
N GLU A 470 -3.44 4.39 30.23
CA GLU A 470 -2.00 4.14 30.31
C GLU A 470 -1.19 5.27 29.67
N ASN A 471 -0.32 5.90 30.46
CA ASN A 471 0.59 6.94 29.98
C ASN A 471 1.72 6.34 29.11
N PHE A 472 2.33 7.20 28.27
CA PHE A 472 3.38 6.80 27.33
C PHE A 472 2.86 5.81 26.29
N GLY A 473 1.78 6.19 25.61
CA GLY A 473 1.16 5.45 24.52
C GLY A 473 0.83 6.35 23.33
N GLY A 474 -0.14 5.93 22.53
CA GLY A 474 -0.75 6.76 21.47
C GLY A 474 0.18 7.10 20.31
N GLN A 475 0.06 8.32 19.78
CA GLN A 475 0.77 8.77 18.58
C GLN A 475 2.20 9.22 18.88
N MET A 476 3.09 8.23 18.97
CA MET A 476 4.53 8.45 19.13
C MET A 476 5.30 7.37 18.38
N THR A 477 6.40 7.73 17.74
CA THR A 477 7.33 6.79 17.09
C THR A 477 8.76 7.32 17.14
N GLU A 478 9.72 6.49 16.74
CA GLU A 478 11.13 6.82 16.68
C GLU A 478 11.57 7.22 15.27
N VAL A 479 12.43 8.23 15.20
CA VAL A 479 13.22 8.60 14.03
C VAL A 479 14.68 8.26 14.33
N ARG A 480 15.18 7.15 13.77
CA ARG A 480 16.52 6.61 14.02
C ARG A 480 17.48 7.04 12.92
N VAL A 481 18.47 7.86 13.29
CA VAL A 481 19.55 8.29 12.41
C VAL A 481 20.77 7.41 12.66
N HIS A 482 21.28 6.72 11.64
CA HIS A 482 22.33 5.69 11.76
C HIS A 482 23.44 5.78 10.71
#